data_AF-A0A1V5X1N5-F1
#
_entry.id   AF-A0A1V5X1N5-F1
#
_cell.length_a   1.000
_cell.length_b   1.000
_cell.length_c   1.000
_cell.angle_alpha   90.00
_cell.angle_beta   90.00
_cell.angle_gamma   90.00
#
_symmetry.space_group_name_H-M   'P 1'
#
loop_
_entity.id
_entity.type
_entity.pdbx_description
1 polymer ?
#
loop_
_entity_poly.entity_id
_entity_poly.type
_entity_poly.pdbx_seq_one_letter_code
_entity_poly.pdbx_strand_id
1 'polypeptide(L)'
;MKTLSILRAGCISLLLMGCARAPVYPASPSAPESSGQAVQEVSRPESTAEFEPPAEQSRAPSEPSSLPVAPSTKRNYALPPDSYDGGHEGVRSLWEELSAAEQVALSVRSGCERACRALLSMHRATERLCELASDEPEKKACQQARQRLREAKETVRRSCQRCEQGPSLTSDD
;
A
#
# COMPACT_ATOMS: atom_id res chain seq x y z
N MET A 1 -2.10 -18.22 -46.24
CA MET A 1 -2.07 -19.68 -45.98
C MET A 1 -0.83 -19.99 -45.15
N LYS A 2 -1.04 -20.62 -43.98
CA LYS A 2 -0.20 -21.64 -43.31
C LYS A 2 1.28 -21.35 -42.94
N THR A 3 1.46 -21.11 -41.64
CA THR A 3 2.39 -21.79 -40.68
C THR A 3 3.87 -21.94 -41.02
N LEU A 4 4.76 -21.56 -40.07
CA LEU A 4 5.57 -22.55 -39.34
C LEU A 4 6.36 -21.94 -38.16
N SER A 5 6.04 -22.47 -36.97
CA SER A 5 6.79 -22.39 -35.72
C SER A 5 8.05 -23.24 -35.79
N ILE A 6 9.21 -22.72 -35.36
CA ILE A 6 10.41 -23.51 -35.02
C ILE A 6 11.02 -22.85 -33.77
N LEU A 7 10.75 -23.40 -32.59
CA LEU A 7 11.64 -24.31 -31.85
C LEU A 7 13.00 -23.70 -31.48
N ARG A 8 13.10 -23.16 -30.27
CA ARG A 8 14.32 -23.28 -29.45
C ARG A 8 13.98 -24.03 -28.17
N ALA A 9 13.89 -25.34 -28.34
CA ALA A 9 14.10 -26.32 -27.29
C ALA A 9 15.60 -26.39 -26.99
N GLY A 10 15.97 -26.33 -25.71
CA GLY A 10 17.32 -26.51 -25.21
C GLY A 10 17.33 -26.34 -23.69
N CYS A 11 16.91 -27.39 -22.99
CA CYS A 11 17.82 -28.21 -22.17
C CYS A 11 18.25 -27.57 -20.84
N ILE A 12 17.37 -27.62 -19.83
CA ILE A 12 17.80 -27.89 -18.46
C ILE A 12 16.81 -28.89 -17.86
N SER A 13 17.10 -30.17 -18.12
CA SER A 13 16.50 -31.31 -17.44
C SER A 13 17.12 -31.44 -16.04
N LEU A 14 16.31 -32.02 -15.13
CA LEU A 14 16.71 -32.75 -13.91
C LEU A 14 17.03 -31.92 -12.65
N LEU A 15 15.95 -31.55 -11.94
CA LEU A 15 15.85 -31.69 -10.48
C LEU A 15 14.39 -32.06 -10.13
N LEU A 16 14.00 -33.28 -10.52
CA LEU A 16 12.81 -33.97 -10.04
C LEU A 16 13.26 -35.00 -8.99
N MET A 17 13.03 -34.71 -7.71
CA MET A 17 12.58 -35.71 -6.73
C MET A 17 12.25 -35.02 -5.40
N GLY A 18 10.97 -35.07 -5.01
CA GLY A 18 10.55 -34.57 -3.70
C GLY A 18 9.05 -34.45 -3.49
N CYS A 19 8.34 -35.58 -3.59
CA CYS A 19 7.02 -35.87 -2.99
C CYS A 19 5.83 -34.94 -3.26
N ALA A 20 4.92 -35.48 -4.06
CA ALA A 20 3.50 -35.21 -4.01
C ALA A 20 2.99 -35.11 -2.55
N ARG A 21 2.27 -34.02 -2.27
CA ARG A 21 1.26 -34.00 -1.21
C ARG A 21 0.12 -33.12 -1.69
N ALA A 22 -0.86 -33.77 -2.33
CA ALA A 22 -2.15 -33.15 -2.54
C ALA A 22 -2.73 -32.75 -1.17
N PRO A 23 -3.28 -31.54 -1.00
CA PRO A 23 -4.22 -31.33 0.08
C PRO A 23 -5.46 -32.15 -0.25
N VAL A 24 -5.62 -33.27 0.47
CA VAL A 24 -6.92 -33.88 0.70
C VAL A 24 -7.80 -32.76 1.27
N TYR A 25 -8.78 -32.29 0.50
CA TYR A 25 -9.87 -31.50 1.04
C TYR A 25 -10.73 -32.45 1.88
N PRO A 26 -10.78 -32.30 3.23
CA PRO A 26 -11.86 -32.90 3.97
C PRO A 26 -13.16 -32.20 3.55
N ALA A 27 -14.12 -33.02 3.12
CA ALA A 27 -15.51 -32.62 3.10
C ALA A 27 -15.93 -32.10 4.48
N SER A 28 -16.67 -30.97 4.47
CA SER A 28 -17.73 -30.50 5.38
C SER A 28 -17.79 -31.04 6.82
N PRO A 29 -18.06 -30.19 7.85
CA PRO A 29 -19.42 -29.66 7.98
C PRO A 29 -19.59 -28.28 8.66
N SER A 30 -20.81 -27.75 8.50
CA SER A 30 -21.53 -26.85 9.41
C SER A 30 -21.06 -25.40 9.55
N ALA A 31 -21.85 -24.53 8.93
CA ALA A 31 -22.07 -23.16 9.40
C ALA A 31 -22.51 -23.18 10.88
N PRO A 32 -21.93 -22.36 11.76
CA PRO A 32 -22.57 -22.00 13.01
C PRO A 32 -23.70 -21.02 12.71
N GLU A 33 -24.91 -21.50 12.88
CA GLU A 33 -26.09 -20.69 13.19
C GLU A 33 -25.80 -19.94 14.50
N SER A 34 -25.35 -18.68 14.39
CA SER A 34 -25.21 -17.81 15.56
C SER A 34 -26.54 -17.07 15.75
N SER A 35 -27.37 -17.68 16.58
CA SER A 35 -28.54 -17.08 17.22
C SER A 35 -28.13 -15.85 18.04
N GLY A 36 -29.09 -14.92 18.16
CA GLY A 36 -28.87 -13.55 18.62
C GLY A 36 -28.32 -13.36 20.03
N GLN A 37 -27.65 -12.22 20.17
CA GLN A 37 -27.51 -11.42 21.38
C GLN A 37 -27.56 -9.96 20.89
N ALA A 38 -28.67 -9.23 21.00
CA ALA A 38 -29.26 -8.69 22.23
C ALA A 38 -28.22 -7.94 23.09
N VAL A 39 -28.22 -6.62 22.87
CA VAL A 39 -27.85 -5.52 23.77
C VAL A 39 -26.47 -5.54 24.44
N GLN A 40 -25.65 -4.56 24.08
CA GLN A 40 -25.08 -3.67 25.09
C GLN A 40 -24.83 -2.28 24.50
N GLU A 41 -25.78 -1.39 24.76
CA GLU A 41 -25.59 0.05 24.76
C GLU A 41 -24.55 0.37 25.84
N VAL A 42 -23.29 0.43 25.44
CA VAL A 42 -22.20 0.86 26.32
C VAL A 42 -22.11 2.37 26.21
N SER A 43 -22.51 3.01 27.30
CA SER A 43 -22.41 4.41 27.61
C SER A 43 -21.11 5.03 27.06
N ARG A 44 -21.29 5.97 26.15
CA ARG A 44 -20.32 6.99 25.75
C ARG A 44 -19.86 7.76 27.00
N PRO A 45 -18.59 7.67 27.44
CA PRO A 45 -18.07 8.66 28.37
C PRO A 45 -17.91 9.97 27.59
N GLU A 46 -18.79 10.91 27.90
CA GLU A 46 -18.56 12.34 27.71
C GLU A 46 -17.31 12.71 28.52
N SER A 47 -16.15 12.78 27.86
CA SER A 47 -14.93 13.32 28.43
C SER A 47 -14.64 14.66 27.77
N THR A 48 -15.26 15.67 28.37
CA THR A 48 -14.92 17.08 28.21
C THR A 48 -13.54 17.30 28.82
N ALA A 49 -12.49 17.08 28.02
CA ALA A 49 -11.16 17.57 28.35
C ALA A 49 -10.96 18.90 27.62
N GLU A 50 -11.31 19.95 28.35
CA GLU A 50 -10.88 21.32 28.12
C GLU A 50 -9.34 21.34 28.02
N PHE A 51 -8.84 21.41 26.79
CA PHE A 51 -7.41 21.49 26.53
C PHE A 51 -7.00 22.95 26.63
N GLU A 52 -6.59 23.34 27.83
CA GLU A 52 -5.90 24.58 28.13
C GLU A 52 -4.67 24.70 27.20
N PRO A 53 -4.53 25.77 26.39
CA PRO A 53 -3.36 25.95 25.55
C PRO A 53 -2.15 26.29 26.45
N PRO A 54 -1.09 25.46 26.48
CA PRO A 54 0.11 25.83 27.21
C PRO A 54 0.77 27.03 26.54
N ALA A 55 1.02 28.03 27.38
CA ALA A 55 1.62 29.30 27.03
C ALA A 55 2.84 29.17 26.12
N GLU A 56 2.81 30.02 25.11
CA GLU A 56 3.88 30.58 24.31
C GLU A 56 5.21 30.70 25.09
N GLN A 57 6.11 29.72 24.95
CA GLN A 57 7.52 29.91 25.28
C GLN A 57 8.26 30.37 24.02
N SER A 58 8.24 31.69 23.85
CA SER A 58 9.23 32.43 23.09
C SER A 58 10.62 32.16 23.66
N ARG A 59 11.37 31.27 22.99
CA ARG A 59 12.82 31.20 23.08
C ARG A 59 13.38 31.21 21.66
N ALA A 60 13.88 32.38 21.27
CA ALA A 60 14.89 32.49 20.24
C ALA A 60 16.25 32.11 20.84
N PRO A 61 16.99 31.17 20.21
CA PRO A 61 18.44 31.22 20.20
C PRO A 61 18.92 31.54 18.79
N SER A 62 19.56 32.69 18.68
CA SER A 62 20.38 33.07 17.53
C SER A 62 21.52 32.08 17.35
N GLU A 63 21.61 31.43 16.19
CA GLU A 63 22.89 30.93 15.69
C GLU A 63 22.95 31.11 14.16
N PRO A 64 23.85 31.96 13.64
CA PRO A 64 24.16 32.02 12.22
C PRO A 64 25.05 30.84 11.84
N SER A 65 24.46 29.65 11.76
CA SER A 65 25.12 28.52 11.10
C SER A 65 25.12 28.76 9.61
N SER A 66 26.25 29.25 9.12
CA SER A 66 26.57 29.36 7.70
C SER A 66 26.59 27.96 7.10
N LEU A 67 25.43 27.51 6.63
CA LEU A 67 25.32 26.31 5.82
C LEU A 67 26.11 26.56 4.52
N PRO A 68 26.92 25.59 4.06
CA PRO A 68 27.51 25.68 2.74
C PRO A 68 26.37 25.84 1.74
N VAL A 69 26.38 26.95 1.00
CA VAL A 69 25.49 27.21 -0.12
C VAL A 69 25.68 26.05 -1.08
N ALA A 70 24.82 25.03 -0.97
CA ALA A 70 24.72 23.99 -1.97
C ALA A 70 24.43 24.73 -3.27
N PRO A 71 25.18 24.46 -4.36
CA PRO A 71 24.93 25.08 -5.63
C PRO A 71 23.46 24.84 -5.94
N SER A 72 22.70 25.94 -6.04
CA SER A 72 21.35 25.93 -6.59
C SER A 72 21.50 25.54 -8.05
N THR A 73 21.69 24.26 -8.31
CA THR A 73 21.45 23.66 -9.60
C THR A 73 20.00 23.98 -9.84
N LYS A 74 19.74 25.04 -10.63
CA LYS A 74 18.43 25.34 -11.17
C LYS A 74 17.96 24.04 -11.80
N ARG A 75 17.20 23.25 -11.03
CA ARG A 75 16.45 22.14 -11.57
C ARG A 75 15.45 22.85 -12.45
N ASN A 76 15.76 22.86 -13.74
CA ASN A 76 14.74 23.05 -14.75
C ASN A 76 13.75 21.92 -14.47
N TYR A 77 12.75 22.21 -13.64
CA TYR A 77 11.59 21.36 -13.51
C TYR A 77 10.99 21.39 -14.90
N ALA A 78 11.35 20.40 -15.71
CA ALA A 78 10.68 20.16 -16.97
C ALA A 78 9.20 20.08 -16.60
N LEU A 79 8.42 21.04 -17.08
CA LEU A 79 6.98 20.94 -16.96
C LEU A 79 6.62 19.55 -17.50
N PRO A 80 5.89 18.73 -16.72
CA PRO A 80 5.42 17.45 -17.24
C PRO A 80 4.67 17.76 -18.54
N PRO A 81 4.92 17.03 -19.63
CA PRO A 81 4.25 17.28 -20.89
C PRO A 81 2.73 17.27 -20.67
N ASP A 82 2.04 18.35 -21.05
CA ASP A 82 0.59 18.54 -20.91
C ASP A 82 -0.24 17.46 -21.63
N SER A 83 0.39 16.67 -22.50
CA SER A 83 -0.22 15.54 -23.17
C SER A 83 -0.05 14.26 -22.34
N TYR A 84 -0.71 14.18 -21.19
CA TYR A 84 -1.10 12.89 -20.64
C TYR A 84 -2.23 12.36 -21.52
N ASP A 85 -1.86 11.65 -22.59
CA ASP A 85 -2.79 10.76 -23.26
C ASP A 85 -3.15 9.68 -22.23
N GLY A 86 -4.25 9.89 -21.51
CA GLY A 86 -4.66 9.16 -20.31
C GLY A 86 -5.04 7.69 -20.55
N GLY A 87 -4.63 7.11 -21.68
CA GLY A 87 -4.94 5.76 -22.11
C GLY A 87 -3.84 4.78 -21.71
N HIS A 88 -4.13 3.92 -20.73
CA HIS A 88 -3.41 2.69 -20.38
C HIS A 88 -1.94 2.80 -19.89
N GLU A 89 -1.08 3.67 -20.42
CA GLU A 89 0.30 3.80 -19.92
C GLU A 89 0.34 4.29 -18.47
N GLY A 90 -0.58 5.19 -18.10
CA GLY A 90 -0.74 5.66 -16.73
C GLY A 90 -1.07 4.53 -15.74
N VAL A 91 -1.93 3.59 -16.14
CA VAL A 91 -2.31 2.44 -15.30
C VAL A 91 -1.12 1.53 -15.05
N ARG A 92 -0.27 1.29 -16.06
CA ARG A 92 0.94 0.46 -15.90
C ARG A 92 1.95 1.11 -14.96
N SER A 93 2.21 2.40 -15.11
CA SER A 93 3.12 3.15 -14.21
C SER A 93 2.65 3.08 -12.76
N LEU A 94 1.36 3.30 -12.52
CA LEU A 94 0.79 3.22 -11.16
C LEU A 94 0.88 1.81 -10.58
N TRP A 95 0.78 0.78 -11.41
CA TRP A 95 0.98 -0.61 -10.99
C TRP A 95 2.43 -0.88 -10.57
N GLU A 96 3.41 -0.36 -11.31
CA GLU A 96 4.82 -0.46 -10.96
C GLU A 96 5.13 0.29 -9.66
N GLU A 97 4.58 1.50 -9.50
CA GLU A 97 4.69 2.28 -8.25
C GLU A 97 4.08 1.55 -7.05
N LEU A 98 2.89 0.96 -7.23
CA LEU A 98 2.22 0.17 -6.19
C LEU A 98 3.05 -1.06 -5.81
N SER A 99 3.59 -1.79 -6.80
CA SER A 99 4.41 -2.98 -6.58
C SER A 99 5.73 -2.66 -5.89
N ALA A 100 6.36 -1.54 -6.25
CA ALA A 100 7.58 -1.08 -5.60
C ALA A 100 7.31 -0.67 -4.14
N ALA A 101 6.22 0.07 -3.89
CA ALA A 101 5.83 0.45 -2.54
C ALA A 101 5.43 -0.77 -1.69
N GLU A 102 4.77 -1.77 -2.28
CA GLU A 102 4.43 -3.03 -1.62
C GLU A 102 5.68 -3.76 -1.11
N GLN A 103 6.72 -3.89 -1.95
CA GLN A 103 7.97 -4.53 -1.53
C GLN A 103 8.60 -3.81 -0.33
N VAL A 104 8.59 -2.47 -0.31
CA VAL A 104 9.09 -1.69 0.81
C VAL A 104 8.22 -1.88 2.05
N ALA A 105 6.89 -1.86 1.90
CA ALA A 105 5.94 -2.09 2.99
C ALA A 105 6.09 -3.48 3.61
N LEU A 106 6.34 -4.52 2.81
CA LEU A 106 6.58 -5.88 3.27
C LEU A 106 7.97 -6.08 3.87
N SER A 107 8.94 -5.22 3.53
CA SER A 107 10.29 -5.22 4.11
C SER A 107 10.36 -4.62 5.52
N VAL A 108 9.38 -4.92 6.39
CA VAL A 108 9.19 -4.27 7.71
C VAL A 108 10.42 -4.38 8.62
N ARG A 109 11.27 -5.40 8.42
CA ARG A 109 12.56 -5.53 9.10
C ARG A 109 13.48 -4.30 8.96
N SER A 110 13.26 -3.46 7.95
CA SER A 110 14.04 -2.24 7.68
C SER A 110 13.59 -1.00 8.45
N GLY A 111 12.49 -1.09 9.21
CA GLY A 111 11.98 -0.05 10.12
C GLY A 111 10.54 0.37 9.83
N CYS A 112 9.77 0.59 10.91
CA CYS A 112 8.35 0.92 10.82
C CYS A 112 8.05 2.23 10.10
N GLU A 113 8.88 3.26 10.26
CA GLU A 113 8.70 4.55 9.57
C GLU A 113 8.70 4.37 8.03
N ARG A 114 9.65 3.59 7.50
CA ARG A 114 9.74 3.29 6.07
C ARG A 114 8.53 2.50 5.59
N ALA A 115 8.08 1.51 6.35
CA ALA A 115 6.90 0.72 6.03
C ALA A 115 5.62 1.58 6.02
N CYS A 116 5.45 2.47 7.00
CA CYS A 116 4.32 3.40 7.07
C CYS A 116 4.32 4.40 5.90
N ARG A 117 5.49 4.92 5.51
CA ARG A 117 5.62 5.80 4.35
C ARG A 117 5.31 5.09 3.03
N ALA A 118 5.75 3.84 2.92
CA ALA A 118 5.44 2.99 1.78
C ALA A 118 3.93 2.72 1.67
N LEU A 119 3.25 2.45 2.80
CA LEU A 119 1.79 2.33 2.84
C LEU A 119 1.08 3.58 2.33
N LEU A 120 1.53 4.78 2.71
CA LEU A 120 0.96 6.02 2.21
C LEU A 120 1.16 6.15 0.69
N SER A 121 2.31 5.71 0.17
CA SER A 121 2.56 5.65 -1.28
C SER A 121 1.61 4.67 -1.98
N MET A 122 1.41 3.48 -1.41
CA MET A 122 0.45 2.49 -1.93
C MET A 122 -0.97 3.04 -1.95
N HIS A 123 -1.38 3.78 -0.91
CA HIS A 123 -2.72 4.39 -0.82
C HIS A 123 -2.95 5.34 -1.99
N ARG A 124 -2.04 6.30 -2.19
CA ARG A 124 -2.15 7.29 -3.28
C ARG A 124 -2.12 6.65 -4.66
N ALA A 125 -1.26 5.65 -4.86
CA ALA A 125 -1.21 4.90 -6.11
C ALA A 125 -2.52 4.15 -6.36
N THR A 126 -3.09 3.51 -5.33
CA THR A 126 -4.38 2.80 -5.41
C THR A 126 -5.52 3.76 -5.74
N GLU A 127 -5.59 4.93 -5.09
CA GLU A 127 -6.61 5.95 -5.36
C GLU A 127 -6.56 6.39 -6.83
N ARG A 128 -5.37 6.77 -7.33
CA ARG A 128 -5.19 7.15 -8.74
C ARG A 128 -5.54 6.02 -9.71
N LEU A 129 -5.16 4.78 -9.39
CA LEU A 129 -5.46 3.62 -10.23
C LEU A 129 -6.97 3.38 -10.31
N CYS A 130 -7.69 3.63 -9.20
CA CYS A 130 -9.14 3.56 -9.15
C CYS A 130 -9.84 4.76 -9.79
N GLU A 131 -9.25 5.95 -9.76
CA GLU A 131 -9.76 7.14 -10.48
C GLU A 131 -9.69 6.95 -11.99
N LEU A 132 -8.62 6.31 -12.49
CA LEU A 132 -8.45 6.03 -13.92
C LEU A 132 -9.26 4.83 -14.41
N ALA A 133 -9.78 3.99 -13.50
CA ALA A 133 -10.46 2.75 -13.84
C ALA A 133 -11.84 2.99 -14.47
N SER A 134 -11.87 3.11 -15.80
CA SER A 134 -13.08 3.36 -16.57
C SER A 134 -13.65 2.04 -17.12
N ASP A 135 -12.77 1.16 -17.59
CA ASP A 135 -13.13 -0.11 -18.21
C ASP A 135 -13.12 -1.29 -17.22
N GLU A 136 -13.84 -2.36 -17.54
CA GLU A 136 -13.88 -3.59 -16.74
C GLU A 136 -12.50 -4.18 -16.37
N PRO A 137 -11.50 -4.29 -17.28
CA PRO A 137 -10.15 -4.72 -16.89
C PRO A 137 -9.49 -3.79 -15.86
N GLU A 138 -9.70 -2.49 -15.97
CA GLU A 138 -9.10 -1.49 -15.07
C GLU A 138 -9.80 -1.49 -13.71
N LYS A 139 -11.12 -1.69 -13.68
CA LYS A 139 -11.86 -1.92 -12.43
C LYS A 139 -11.34 -3.14 -11.70
N LYS A 140 -11.05 -4.24 -12.41
CA LYS A 140 -10.42 -5.42 -11.80
C LYS A 140 -9.04 -5.08 -11.23
N ALA A 141 -8.24 -4.29 -11.95
CA ALA A 141 -6.94 -3.82 -11.46
C ALA A 141 -7.07 -2.95 -10.19
N CYS A 142 -8.04 -2.03 -10.15
CA CYS A 142 -8.36 -1.23 -8.96
C CYS A 142 -8.76 -2.12 -7.77
N GLN A 143 -9.62 -3.13 -7.98
CA GLN A 143 -10.01 -4.06 -6.91
C GLN A 143 -8.81 -4.86 -6.39
N GLN A 144 -7.92 -5.30 -7.28
CA GLN A 144 -6.69 -6.00 -6.91
C GLN A 144 -5.73 -5.10 -6.11
N ALA A 145 -5.56 -3.85 -6.54
CA ALA A 145 -4.77 -2.84 -5.83
C ALA A 145 -5.31 -2.59 -4.42
N ARG A 146 -6.64 -2.44 -4.26
CA ARG A 146 -7.30 -2.30 -2.95
C ARG A 146 -7.07 -3.52 -2.05
N GLN A 147 -7.15 -4.72 -2.60
CA GLN A 147 -6.87 -5.95 -1.85
C GLN A 147 -5.43 -5.98 -1.33
N ARG A 148 -4.44 -5.68 -2.18
CA ARG A 148 -3.03 -5.60 -1.78
C ARG A 148 -2.77 -4.53 -0.73
N LEU A 149 -3.41 -3.37 -0.86
CA LEU A 149 -3.33 -2.31 0.14
C LEU A 149 -3.85 -2.78 1.51
N ARG A 150 -4.97 -3.52 1.55
CA ARG A 150 -5.49 -4.10 2.81
C ARG A 150 -4.50 -5.10 3.42
N GLU A 151 -3.95 -6.01 2.62
CA GLU A 151 -2.96 -7.00 3.08
C GLU A 151 -1.67 -6.34 3.61
N ALA A 152 -1.19 -5.30 2.93
CA ALA A 152 -0.06 -4.51 3.38
C ALA A 152 -0.38 -3.76 4.69
N LYS A 153 -1.57 -3.16 4.81
CA LYS A 153 -2.02 -2.49 6.05
C LYS A 153 -2.01 -3.48 7.23
N GLU A 154 -2.55 -4.68 7.05
CA GLU A 154 -2.53 -5.69 8.09
C GLU A 154 -1.12 -6.14 8.47
N THR A 155 -0.24 -6.32 7.48
CA THR A 155 1.13 -6.77 7.71
C THR A 155 1.93 -5.73 8.50
N VAL A 156 1.81 -4.46 8.10
CA VAL A 156 2.44 -3.36 8.84
C VAL A 156 1.80 -3.21 10.21
N ARG A 157 0.47 -3.32 10.37
CA ARG A 157 -0.19 -3.28 11.68
C ARG A 157 0.29 -4.39 12.63
N ARG A 158 0.53 -5.59 12.11
CA ARG A 158 1.06 -6.72 12.91
C ARG A 158 2.49 -6.49 13.37
N SER A 159 3.28 -5.77 12.58
CA SER A 159 4.71 -5.57 12.84
C SER A 159 5.04 -4.23 13.51
N CYS A 160 4.17 -3.23 13.34
CA CYS A 160 4.33 -1.86 13.80
C CYS A 160 3.10 -1.46 14.63
N GLN A 161 3.31 -1.12 15.90
CA GLN A 161 2.21 -0.78 16.82
C GLN A 161 1.45 0.49 16.40
N ARG A 162 2.14 1.50 15.85
CA ARG A 162 1.56 2.75 15.35
C ARG A 162 2.35 3.31 14.17
N CYS A 163 1.65 3.99 13.26
CA CYS A 163 2.24 4.84 12.23
C CYS A 163 1.95 6.31 12.59
N GLU A 164 2.96 7.09 12.98
CA GLU A 164 2.76 8.48 13.44
C GLU A 164 2.37 9.45 12.31
N GLN A 165 2.62 9.09 11.06
CA GLN A 165 2.36 9.93 9.88
C GLN A 165 1.43 9.24 8.86
N GLY A 166 0.70 8.19 9.27
CA GLY A 166 -0.10 7.37 8.36
C GLY A 166 -1.60 7.62 8.48
N PRO A 167 -2.39 7.31 7.42
CA PRO A 167 -3.84 7.22 7.56
C PRO A 167 -4.15 6.21 8.67
N SER A 168 -5.18 6.50 9.47
CA SER A 168 -5.60 5.66 10.59
C SER A 168 -5.63 4.19 10.15
N LEU A 169 -4.86 3.35 10.84
CA LEU A 169 -4.81 1.90 10.57
C LEU A 169 -6.08 1.19 11.05
N THR A 170 -7.00 1.91 11.67
CA THR A 170 -8.37 1.46 11.91
C THR A 170 -9.01 1.24 10.55
N SER A 171 -9.53 0.04 10.32
CA SER A 171 -10.36 -0.23 9.16
C SER A 171 -11.60 0.64 9.30
N ASP A 172 -11.73 1.70 8.49
CA ASP A 172 -13.03 2.27 8.18
C ASP A 172 -13.77 1.18 7.38
N ASP A 173 -14.67 0.49 8.09
CA ASP A 173 -15.63 -0.48 7.57
C ASP A 173 -16.78 0.26 6.87
#